data_AF-A0A068WXJ8-F1
#
_entry.id   AF-A0A068WXJ8-F1
#
_cell.length_a   1.000
_cell.length_b   1.000
_cell.length_c   1.000
_cell.angle_alpha   90.00
_cell.angle_beta   90.00
_cell.angle_gamma   90.00
#
_symmetry.space_group_name_H-M   'P 1'
#
loop_
_entity.id
_entity.type
_entity.pdbx_description
1 polymer ?
#
loop_
_entity_poly.entity_id
_entity_poly.type
_entity_poly.pdbx_seq_one_letter_code
_entity_poly.pdbx_strand_id
1 'polypeptide(L)'
;MDFWCITKFKPTGEELIITLGYALFVFALVAPPNVLLSAGLTIENLFHRLLGSEELFFTAYHLRRTALLKALSFFIPLGYFITLRTFGNPEMGFLNAVGNVGLALSVAQVATASFYIYLEWYAHGKWTGHPGMQEMKKIAENISSSSFSTASTSSDELEFLRSHPSPEGVASSIDKEFRRMEKFVAFAGRGLTSSWSGRRIVVTPSWILFSHRTTFLPICQLLGHLGAVVVGTRCINNQIASLGEDEEQERADPMLGSGVVMATIRIADMDSGACMLSFDLPASELENFRLYLCCPLVYAQGVSLEPSIIQRFLEAFSAVVQENEPIEIPPSMELERCIGCLSNQTSVAIRRSCAGECGSCRCRPMWCEMCVGRWFASRLAQSHVPTSEWVASRVPCPTCRSLFCVRDVISLKRAQY
;
A
#
# COMPACT_ATOMS: atom_id res chain seq x y z
N MET A 1 -28.79 41.90 -29.95
CA MET A 1 -28.56 40.48 -29.63
C MET A 1 -27.65 40.48 -28.43
N ASP A 2 -28.27 40.41 -27.27
CA ASP A 2 -27.65 40.84 -26.02
C ASP A 2 -26.73 39.75 -25.46
N PHE A 3 -25.44 40.08 -25.39
CA PHE A 3 -24.37 39.29 -24.76
C PHE A 3 -24.68 38.92 -23.30
N TRP A 4 -25.64 39.62 -22.68
CA TRP A 4 -26.10 39.46 -21.31
C TRP A 4 -27.14 38.36 -21.10
N CYS A 5 -27.62 37.69 -22.15
CA CYS A 5 -28.53 36.55 -22.02
C CYS A 5 -27.79 35.21 -21.86
N ILE A 6 -26.48 35.16 -22.12
CA ILE A 6 -25.64 33.96 -22.03
C ILE A 6 -25.21 33.66 -20.58
N THR A 7 -25.34 34.62 -19.65
CA THR A 7 -24.70 34.54 -18.31
C THR A 7 -25.63 34.15 -17.17
N LYS A 8 -26.95 33.98 -17.39
CA LYS A 8 -27.84 33.40 -16.37
C LYS A 8 -28.00 31.90 -16.55
N PHE A 9 -26.90 31.16 -16.42
CA PHE A 9 -26.94 29.71 -16.26
C PHE A 9 -27.43 29.39 -14.85
N LYS A 10 -28.72 29.08 -14.70
CA LYS A 10 -29.27 28.54 -13.45
C LYS A 10 -29.43 27.03 -13.66
N PRO A 11 -28.51 26.19 -13.12
CA PRO A 11 -28.59 24.75 -13.33
C PRO A 11 -29.94 24.24 -12.83
N THR A 12 -30.56 23.37 -13.62
CA THR A 12 -31.79 22.70 -13.22
C THR A 12 -31.49 21.65 -12.14
N GLY A 13 -32.48 21.30 -11.31
CA GLY A 13 -32.30 20.27 -10.28
C GLY A 13 -31.87 18.91 -10.85
N GLU A 14 -32.33 18.58 -12.06
CA GLU A 14 -31.99 17.33 -12.76
C GLU A 14 -30.52 17.29 -13.19
N GLU A 15 -30.00 18.39 -13.75
CA GLU A 15 -28.60 18.49 -14.14
C GLU A 15 -27.67 18.34 -12.92
N LEU A 16 -28.03 18.91 -11.76
CA LEU A 16 -27.27 18.74 -10.53
C LEU A 16 -27.21 17.27 -10.09
N ILE A 17 -28.32 16.54 -10.17
CA ILE A 17 -28.38 15.11 -9.83
C ILE A 17 -27.50 14.30 -10.80
N ILE A 18 -27.58 14.57 -12.10
CA ILE A 18 -26.75 13.91 -13.11
C ILE A 18 -25.27 14.17 -12.87
N THR A 19 -24.89 15.43 -12.62
CA THR A 19 -23.49 15.81 -12.35
C THR A 19 -22.97 15.15 -11.08
N LEU A 20 -23.76 15.15 -9.99
CA LEU A 20 -23.38 14.47 -8.75
C LEU A 20 -23.25 12.95 -8.94
N GLY A 21 -24.20 12.33 -9.61
CA GLY A 21 -24.16 10.90 -9.93
C GLY A 21 -22.95 10.52 -10.79
N TYR A 22 -22.65 11.34 -11.81
CA TYR A 22 -21.48 11.14 -12.67
C TYR A 22 -20.17 11.35 -11.90
N ALA A 23 -20.10 12.35 -11.02
CA ALA A 23 -18.94 12.59 -10.16
C ALA A 23 -18.68 11.39 -9.23
N LEU A 24 -19.72 10.80 -8.64
CA LEU A 24 -19.62 9.57 -7.84
C LEU A 24 -19.14 8.38 -8.68
N PHE A 25 -19.63 8.24 -9.92
CA PHE A 25 -19.16 7.21 -10.84
C PHE A 25 -17.67 7.39 -11.21
N VAL A 26 -17.24 8.60 -11.53
CA VAL A 26 -15.81 8.90 -11.82
C VAL A 26 -14.95 8.67 -10.59
N PHE A 27 -15.42 9.06 -9.40
CA PHE A 27 -14.73 8.77 -8.15
C PHE A 27 -14.55 7.27 -7.96
N ALA A 28 -15.61 6.48 -8.18
CA ALA A 28 -15.54 5.02 -8.12
C ALA A 28 -14.62 4.39 -9.19
N LEU A 29 -14.44 5.03 -10.35
CA LEU A 29 -13.54 4.55 -11.40
C LEU A 29 -12.07 4.89 -11.12
N VAL A 30 -11.78 6.13 -10.69
CA VAL A 30 -10.41 6.63 -10.46
C VAL A 30 -9.86 6.22 -9.09
N ALA A 31 -10.74 6.14 -8.09
CA ALA A 31 -10.44 5.79 -6.71
C ALA A 31 -11.53 4.82 -6.18
N PRO A 32 -11.56 3.57 -6.67
CA PRO A 32 -12.61 2.61 -6.30
C PRO A 32 -12.65 2.39 -4.79
N PRO A 33 -13.84 2.50 -4.15
CA PRO A 33 -13.98 2.15 -2.74
C PRO A 33 -13.72 0.66 -2.52
N ASN A 34 -13.31 0.32 -1.30
CA ASN A 34 -12.95 -1.05 -0.91
C ASN A 34 -14.04 -2.08 -1.22
N VAL A 35 -15.31 -1.69 -1.19
CA VAL A 35 -16.45 -2.55 -1.54
C VAL A 35 -16.35 -3.02 -2.99
N LEU A 36 -16.05 -2.13 -3.93
CA LEU A 36 -15.90 -2.49 -5.35
C LEU A 36 -14.64 -3.33 -5.59
N LEU A 37 -13.55 -3.01 -4.89
CA LEU A 37 -12.32 -3.81 -4.93
C LEU A 37 -12.57 -5.24 -4.40
N SER A 38 -13.33 -5.38 -3.31
CA SER A 38 -13.67 -6.67 -2.72
C SER A 38 -14.60 -7.51 -3.61
N ALA A 39 -15.46 -6.85 -4.39
CA ALA A 39 -16.30 -7.50 -5.40
C ALA A 39 -15.53 -7.89 -6.68
N GLY A 40 -14.23 -7.56 -6.77
CA GLY A 40 -13.40 -7.84 -7.93
C GLY A 40 -13.69 -6.92 -9.12
N LEU A 41 -14.42 -5.83 -8.93
CA LEU A 41 -14.71 -4.85 -9.98
C LEU A 41 -13.54 -3.88 -10.12
N THR A 42 -12.51 -4.33 -10.82
CA THR A 42 -11.33 -3.53 -11.18
C THR A 42 -11.25 -3.33 -12.69
N ILE A 43 -10.62 -2.23 -13.12
CA ILE A 43 -10.38 -1.98 -14.55
C ILE A 43 -9.55 -3.12 -15.15
N GLU A 44 -8.60 -3.65 -14.37
CA GLU A 44 -7.75 -4.76 -14.77
C GLU A 44 -8.56 -6.04 -15.05
N ASN A 45 -9.55 -6.36 -14.22
CA ASN A 45 -10.40 -7.54 -14.42
C ASN A 45 -11.37 -7.37 -15.59
N LEU A 46 -11.93 -6.16 -15.77
CA LEU A 46 -12.85 -5.85 -16.87
C LEU A 46 -12.16 -6.02 -18.24
N PHE A 47 -10.90 -5.62 -18.34
CA PHE A 47 -10.12 -5.67 -19.56
C PHE A 47 -9.09 -6.81 -19.59
N HIS A 48 -9.26 -7.87 -18.79
CA HIS A 48 -8.27 -8.96 -18.65
C HIS A 48 -7.87 -9.57 -20.00
N ARG A 49 -8.79 -9.68 -20.97
CA ARG A 49 -8.52 -10.20 -22.32
C ARG A 49 -7.57 -9.30 -23.11
N LEU A 50 -7.66 -7.99 -22.94
CA LEU A 50 -6.83 -7.00 -23.62
C LEU A 50 -5.45 -6.89 -22.94
N LEU A 51 -5.43 -6.90 -21.61
CA LEU A 51 -4.23 -6.79 -20.79
C LEU A 51 -3.35 -8.05 -20.89
N GLY A 52 -3.95 -9.24 -20.88
CA GLY A 52 -3.24 -10.51 -20.82
C GLY A 52 -2.82 -10.89 -19.41
N SER A 53 -1.85 -11.79 -19.29
CA SER A 53 -1.31 -12.25 -18.00
C SER A 53 -0.09 -11.44 -17.57
N GLU A 54 -0.19 -10.81 -16.40
CA GLU A 54 0.92 -10.10 -15.75
C GLU A 54 2.04 -11.05 -15.33
N GLU A 55 1.71 -12.29 -14.95
CA GLU A 55 2.69 -13.29 -14.49
C GLU A 55 3.61 -13.75 -15.62
N LEU A 56 3.09 -13.81 -16.85
CA LEU A 56 3.85 -14.24 -18.01
C LEU A 56 4.56 -13.08 -18.68
N PHE A 57 3.87 -11.96 -18.92
CA PHE A 57 4.40 -10.84 -19.70
C PHE A 57 4.24 -9.53 -18.94
N PHE A 58 4.99 -9.38 -17.85
CA PHE A 58 4.87 -8.26 -16.93
C PHE A 58 5.01 -6.90 -17.64
N THR A 59 6.05 -6.74 -18.44
CA THR A 59 6.34 -5.50 -19.17
C THR A 59 5.22 -5.17 -20.15
N ALA A 60 4.85 -6.11 -21.02
CA ALA A 60 3.80 -5.89 -22.01
C ALA A 60 2.44 -5.62 -21.36
N TYR A 61 2.14 -6.29 -20.26
CA TYR A 61 0.94 -6.06 -19.45
C TYR A 61 0.89 -4.62 -18.94
N HIS A 62 1.97 -4.13 -18.32
CA HIS A 62 2.01 -2.76 -17.76
C HIS A 62 1.99 -1.69 -18.85
N LEU A 63 2.63 -1.90 -20.02
CA LEU A 63 2.54 -0.98 -21.17
C LEU A 63 1.10 -0.87 -21.71
N ARG A 64 0.39 -2.00 -21.84
CA ARG A 64 -1.03 -2.00 -22.25
C ARG A 64 -1.92 -1.37 -21.19
N ARG A 65 -1.64 -1.64 -19.92
CA ARG A 65 -2.40 -1.10 -18.78
C ARG A 65 -2.33 0.42 -18.72
N THR A 66 -1.14 1.01 -18.84
CA THR A 66 -0.96 2.46 -18.83
C THR A 66 -1.64 3.13 -20.02
N ALA A 67 -1.55 2.54 -21.21
CA ALA A 67 -2.28 3.00 -22.41
C ALA A 67 -3.80 2.95 -22.23
N LEU A 68 -4.33 1.83 -21.71
CA LEU A 68 -5.75 1.66 -21.42
C LEU A 68 -6.25 2.69 -20.39
N LEU A 69 -5.54 2.86 -19.28
CA LEU A 69 -5.93 3.81 -18.22
C LEU A 69 -5.89 5.26 -18.71
N LYS A 70 -4.91 5.61 -19.56
CA LYS A 70 -4.90 6.92 -20.23
C LYS A 70 -6.09 7.09 -21.15
N ALA A 71 -6.34 6.12 -22.03
CA ALA A 71 -7.50 6.15 -22.92
C ALA A 71 -8.79 6.36 -22.13
N LEU A 72 -9.05 5.52 -21.12
CA LEU A 72 -10.22 5.63 -20.24
C LEU A 72 -10.35 7.02 -19.59
N SER A 73 -9.24 7.62 -19.17
CA SER A 73 -9.25 8.98 -18.60
C SER A 73 -9.76 10.03 -19.61
N PHE A 74 -9.44 9.87 -20.90
CA PHE A 74 -9.93 10.76 -21.96
C PHE A 74 -11.41 10.52 -22.31
N PHE A 75 -11.93 9.32 -22.05
CA PHE A 75 -13.36 8.99 -22.24
C PHE A 75 -14.26 9.54 -21.12
N ILE A 76 -13.72 9.96 -19.98
CA ILE A 76 -14.51 10.50 -18.86
C ILE A 76 -15.31 11.75 -19.28
N PRO A 77 -14.72 12.82 -19.86
CA PRO A 77 -15.51 13.97 -20.29
C PRO A 77 -16.55 13.62 -21.36
N LEU A 78 -16.21 12.69 -22.27
CA LEU A 78 -17.15 12.24 -23.31
C LEU A 78 -18.37 11.55 -22.70
N GLY A 79 -18.16 10.65 -21.74
CA GLY A 79 -19.25 10.00 -21.01
C GLY A 79 -20.16 11.00 -20.33
N TYR A 80 -19.59 12.02 -19.66
CA TYR A 80 -20.37 13.07 -19.00
C TYR A 80 -21.29 13.82 -19.96
N PHE A 81 -20.76 14.33 -21.08
CA PHE A 81 -21.55 15.11 -22.04
C PHE A 81 -22.57 14.26 -22.78
N ILE A 82 -22.30 12.96 -23.00
CA ILE A 82 -23.29 12.02 -23.51
C ILE A 82 -24.44 11.86 -22.50
N THR A 83 -24.14 11.60 -21.22
CA THR A 83 -25.16 11.44 -20.17
C THR A 83 -26.00 12.71 -19.99
N LEU A 84 -25.35 13.88 -19.96
CA LEU A 84 -26.04 15.16 -19.86
C LEU A 84 -26.97 15.40 -21.05
N ARG A 85 -26.57 14.98 -22.26
CA ARG A 85 -27.40 15.10 -23.48
C ARG A 85 -28.58 14.13 -23.48
N THR A 86 -28.41 12.91 -22.97
CA THR A 86 -29.46 11.89 -23.02
C THR A 86 -30.50 12.04 -21.91
N PHE A 87 -30.10 12.53 -20.74
CA PHE A 87 -30.95 12.60 -19.54
C PHE A 87 -31.22 14.01 -19.03
N GLY A 88 -30.54 15.04 -19.54
CA GLY A 88 -30.83 16.44 -19.22
C GLY A 88 -32.10 16.96 -19.90
N ASN A 89 -32.53 18.17 -19.54
CA ASN A 89 -33.81 18.74 -19.95
C ASN A 89 -34.00 18.73 -21.50
N PRO A 90 -35.00 17.99 -22.02
CA PRO A 90 -35.19 17.79 -23.46
C PRO A 90 -35.68 19.05 -24.20
N GLU A 91 -36.30 20.01 -23.53
CA GLU A 91 -36.81 21.25 -24.17
C GLU A 91 -35.68 22.16 -24.70
N MET A 92 -34.47 22.01 -24.14
CA MET A 92 -33.27 22.72 -24.57
C MET A 92 -32.35 21.86 -25.45
N GLY A 93 -32.80 20.69 -25.94
CA GLY A 93 -31.95 19.68 -26.58
C GLY A 93 -30.99 20.19 -27.68
N PHE A 94 -31.46 21.06 -28.58
CA PHE A 94 -30.61 21.73 -29.60
C PHE A 94 -30.10 23.13 -29.18
N LEU A 95 -30.73 23.77 -28.19
CA LEU A 95 -30.38 25.10 -27.68
C LEU A 95 -29.35 25.09 -26.55
N ASN A 96 -29.03 23.92 -25.99
CA ASN A 96 -27.93 23.76 -25.05
C ASN A 96 -26.60 23.77 -25.81
N ALA A 97 -26.23 24.96 -26.29
CA ALA A 97 -24.95 25.21 -26.96
C ALA A 97 -23.77 24.71 -26.12
N VAL A 98 -23.87 24.78 -24.78
CA VAL A 98 -22.85 24.27 -23.86
C VAL A 98 -22.70 22.75 -23.95
N GLY A 99 -23.80 22.01 -23.96
CA GLY A 99 -23.79 20.55 -24.12
C GLY A 99 -23.25 20.09 -25.48
N ASN A 100 -23.64 20.78 -26.56
CA ASN A 100 -23.19 20.45 -27.93
C ASN A 100 -21.71 20.78 -28.14
N VAL A 101 -21.25 21.95 -27.68
CA VAL A 101 -19.83 22.34 -27.71
C VAL A 101 -19.01 21.40 -26.82
N GLY A 102 -19.48 21.10 -25.61
CA GLY A 102 -18.82 20.16 -24.70
C GLY A 102 -18.68 18.76 -25.29
N LEU A 103 -19.73 18.23 -25.93
CA LEU A 103 -19.68 16.95 -26.63
C LEU A 103 -18.67 16.99 -27.77
N ALA A 104 -18.72 18.00 -28.64
CA ALA A 104 -17.79 18.13 -29.77
C ALA A 104 -16.33 18.21 -29.30
N LEU A 105 -16.05 18.99 -28.25
CA LEU A 105 -14.72 19.10 -27.65
C LEU A 105 -14.27 17.77 -27.04
N SER A 106 -15.16 17.04 -26.36
CA SER A 106 -14.83 15.75 -25.76
C SER A 106 -14.57 14.66 -26.81
N VAL A 107 -15.30 14.65 -27.93
CA VAL A 107 -15.04 13.77 -29.08
C VAL A 107 -13.70 14.12 -29.71
N ALA A 108 -13.42 15.41 -29.93
CA ALA A 108 -12.13 15.86 -30.44
C ALA A 108 -10.97 15.48 -29.50
N GLN A 109 -11.17 15.57 -28.18
CA GLN A 109 -10.21 15.14 -27.17
C GLN A 109 -9.93 13.64 -27.26
N VAL A 110 -10.97 12.81 -27.35
CA VAL A 110 -10.80 11.36 -27.50
C VAL A 110 -10.08 11.02 -28.80
N ALA A 111 -10.48 11.63 -29.92
CA ALA A 111 -9.85 11.39 -31.21
C ALA A 111 -8.36 11.79 -31.22
N THR A 112 -8.03 12.98 -30.71
CA THR A 112 -6.64 13.44 -30.63
C THR A 112 -5.81 12.58 -29.68
N ALA A 113 -6.35 12.19 -28.53
CA ALA A 113 -5.67 11.30 -27.59
C ALA A 113 -5.44 9.89 -28.15
N SER A 114 -6.45 9.29 -28.79
CA SER A 114 -6.31 7.98 -29.44
C SER A 114 -5.30 8.02 -30.58
N PHE A 115 -5.31 9.08 -31.38
CA PHE A 115 -4.34 9.30 -32.44
C PHE A 115 -2.92 9.46 -31.88
N TYR A 116 -2.75 10.24 -30.81
CA TYR A 116 -1.48 10.39 -30.11
C TYR A 116 -0.97 9.06 -29.55
N ILE A 117 -1.81 8.28 -28.84
CA ILE A 117 -1.41 6.97 -28.31
C ILE A 117 -1.01 6.03 -29.45
N TYR A 118 -1.74 6.02 -30.57
CA TYR A 118 -1.43 5.15 -31.70
C TYR A 118 -0.11 5.55 -32.40
N LEU A 119 0.06 6.83 -32.70
CA LEU A 119 1.23 7.30 -33.44
C LEU A 119 2.50 7.38 -32.61
N GLU A 120 2.41 7.88 -31.38
CA GLU A 120 3.58 8.09 -30.53
C GLU A 120 3.86 6.84 -29.69
N TRP A 121 2.86 6.32 -28.98
CA TRP A 121 3.11 5.22 -28.05
C TRP A 121 3.22 3.87 -28.74
N TYR A 122 2.43 3.62 -29.79
CA TYR A 122 2.39 2.37 -30.53
C TYR A 122 2.92 2.49 -31.98
N ALA A 123 3.90 3.37 -32.17
CA ALA A 123 4.51 3.62 -33.47
C ALA A 123 5.04 2.33 -34.12
N HIS A 124 4.71 2.09 -35.39
CA HIS A 124 5.24 0.96 -36.18
C HIS A 124 4.99 -0.43 -35.56
N GLY A 125 3.92 -0.56 -34.76
CA GLY A 125 3.58 -1.83 -34.09
C GLY A 125 4.43 -2.15 -32.85
N LYS A 126 5.28 -1.20 -32.41
CA LYS A 126 6.12 -1.32 -31.23
C LYS A 126 5.82 -0.21 -30.23
N TRP A 127 6.05 -0.48 -28.95
CA TRP A 127 5.80 0.47 -27.86
C TRP A 127 6.90 1.54 -27.69
N THR A 128 7.59 1.94 -28.76
CA THR A 128 8.86 2.68 -28.67
C THR A 128 8.73 4.07 -28.04
N GLY A 129 7.65 4.79 -28.30
CA GLY A 129 7.40 6.10 -27.70
C GLY A 129 6.62 6.05 -26.39
N HIS A 130 6.28 4.86 -25.88
CA HIS A 130 5.65 4.75 -24.58
C HIS A 130 6.63 5.16 -23.46
N PRO A 131 6.22 5.97 -22.46
CA PRO A 131 7.12 6.46 -21.40
C PRO A 131 7.92 5.35 -20.70
N GLY A 132 7.27 4.24 -20.33
CA GLY A 132 7.96 3.10 -19.71
C GLY A 132 9.01 2.45 -20.61
N MET A 133 8.81 2.44 -21.93
CA MET A 133 9.80 1.92 -22.88
C MET A 133 10.95 2.92 -23.09
N GLN A 134 10.67 4.22 -23.03
CA GLN A 134 11.71 5.25 -23.04
C GLN A 134 12.62 5.16 -21.82
N GLU A 135 12.07 4.86 -20.63
CA GLU A 135 12.90 4.61 -19.44
C GLU A 135 13.77 3.36 -19.61
N MET A 136 13.24 2.26 -20.16
CA MET A 136 14.05 1.07 -20.49
C MET A 136 15.13 1.38 -21.52
N LYS A 137 14.84 2.26 -22.49
CA LYS A 137 15.82 2.70 -23.48
C LYS A 137 16.96 3.48 -22.83
N LYS A 138 16.65 4.42 -21.92
CA LYS A 138 17.67 5.14 -21.13
C LYS A 138 18.55 4.18 -20.34
N ILE A 139 17.95 3.16 -19.72
CA ILE A 139 18.66 2.13 -18.98
C ILE A 139 19.61 1.34 -19.92
N ALA A 140 19.14 0.93 -21.09
CA ALA A 140 19.97 0.23 -22.08
C ALA A 140 21.13 1.09 -22.61
N GLU A 141 20.89 2.39 -22.86
CA GLU A 141 21.92 3.35 -23.25
C GLU A 141 22.97 3.53 -22.13
N ASN A 142 22.53 3.67 -20.88
CA ASN A 142 23.42 3.77 -19.72
C ASN A 142 24.31 2.53 -19.57
N ILE A 143 23.74 1.33 -19.71
CA ILE A 143 24.49 0.05 -19.65
C ILE A 143 25.57 0.01 -20.74
N SER A 144 25.23 0.45 -21.96
CA SER A 144 26.16 0.47 -23.10
C SER A 144 27.31 1.46 -22.90
N SER A 145 27.01 2.62 -22.30
CA SER A 145 28.01 3.67 -22.03
C SER A 145 28.89 3.39 -20.82
N SER A 146 28.44 2.53 -19.89
CA SER A 146 29.14 2.22 -18.64
C SER A 146 30.37 1.32 -18.84
N SER A 147 31.48 1.92 -19.26
CA SER A 147 32.80 1.27 -19.32
C SER A 147 33.54 1.31 -17.97
N PHE A 148 32.90 0.85 -16.88
CA PHE A 148 33.58 0.78 -15.58
C PHE A 148 34.29 -0.56 -15.37
N SER A 149 35.61 -0.46 -15.23
CA SER A 149 36.57 -1.52 -14.97
C SER A 149 36.51 -1.97 -13.50
N THR A 150 36.51 -3.30 -13.28
CA THR A 150 36.90 -4.02 -12.03
C THR A 150 36.06 -3.77 -10.77
N ALA A 151 35.62 -4.73 -9.95
CA ALA A 151 35.93 -6.14 -9.80
C ALA A 151 34.79 -6.88 -9.05
N SER A 152 34.79 -8.21 -9.20
CA SER A 152 34.23 -9.22 -8.28
C SER A 152 32.76 -9.08 -7.88
N THR A 153 31.87 -9.36 -8.82
CA THR A 153 30.71 -10.28 -8.77
C THR A 153 29.85 -9.85 -9.95
N SER A 154 30.28 -10.16 -11.18
CA SER A 154 29.45 -9.88 -12.35
C SER A 154 28.21 -10.76 -12.22
N SER A 155 27.11 -10.19 -11.76
CA SER A 155 25.83 -10.89 -11.81
C SER A 155 25.60 -11.28 -13.27
N ASP A 156 25.32 -12.56 -13.53
CA ASP A 156 25.03 -13.09 -14.88
C ASP A 156 24.02 -12.22 -15.66
N GLU A 157 23.14 -11.53 -14.93
CA GLU A 157 22.13 -10.63 -15.50
C GLU A 157 22.73 -9.35 -16.10
N LEU A 158 23.79 -8.77 -15.51
CA LEU A 158 24.45 -7.59 -16.07
C LEU A 158 25.18 -7.94 -17.37
N GLU A 159 25.76 -9.14 -17.47
CA GLU A 159 26.36 -9.64 -18.71
C GLU A 159 25.29 -9.89 -19.79
N PHE A 160 24.15 -10.47 -19.41
CA PHE A 160 22.99 -10.60 -20.30
C PHE A 160 22.55 -9.23 -20.85
N LEU A 161 22.43 -8.22 -19.99
CA LEU A 161 22.02 -6.88 -20.41
C LEU A 161 23.03 -6.19 -21.32
N ARG A 162 24.34 -6.40 -21.09
CA ARG A 162 25.40 -5.88 -21.98
C ARG A 162 25.39 -6.55 -23.35
N SER A 163 25.07 -7.84 -23.42
CA SER A 163 24.93 -8.56 -24.69
C SER A 163 23.65 -8.19 -25.45
N HIS A 164 22.65 -7.63 -24.77
CA HIS A 164 21.37 -7.18 -25.36
C HIS A 164 21.05 -5.72 -25.00
N PRO A 165 21.82 -4.73 -25.52
CA PRO A 165 21.65 -3.30 -25.20
C PRO A 165 20.48 -2.68 -25.97
N SER A 166 19.29 -3.23 -25.79
CA SER A 166 18.05 -2.73 -26.38
C SER A 166 16.95 -2.63 -25.31
N PRO A 167 15.97 -1.74 -25.48
CA PRO A 167 14.84 -1.68 -24.56
C PRO A 167 14.05 -2.99 -24.52
N GLU A 168 14.03 -3.76 -25.62
CA GLU A 168 13.46 -5.12 -25.65
C GLU A 168 14.29 -6.13 -24.83
N GLY A 169 15.61 -6.00 -24.82
CA GLY A 169 16.50 -6.81 -23.98
C GLY A 169 16.26 -6.57 -22.50
N VAL A 170 16.11 -5.29 -22.11
CA VAL A 170 15.71 -4.88 -20.76
C VAL A 170 14.34 -5.43 -20.38
N ALA A 171 13.34 -5.29 -21.26
CA ALA A 171 12.00 -5.84 -21.04
C ALA A 171 12.03 -7.38 -20.84
N SER A 172 12.83 -8.09 -21.63
CA SER A 172 13.00 -9.54 -21.52
C SER A 172 13.66 -9.96 -20.20
N SER A 173 14.67 -9.21 -19.74
CA SER A 173 15.30 -9.40 -18.43
C SER A 173 14.27 -9.25 -17.30
N ILE A 174 13.49 -8.16 -17.32
CA ILE A 174 12.44 -7.89 -16.33
C ILE A 174 11.41 -9.02 -16.32
N ASP A 175 10.90 -9.43 -17.49
CA ASP A 175 9.88 -10.49 -17.58
C ASP A 175 10.43 -11.84 -17.09
N LYS A 176 11.68 -12.17 -17.40
CA LYS A 176 12.35 -13.40 -16.94
C LYS A 176 12.51 -13.41 -15.43
N GLU A 177 12.98 -12.31 -14.85
CA GLU A 177 13.21 -12.21 -13.41
C GLU A 177 11.91 -12.14 -12.62
N PHE A 178 10.90 -11.43 -13.15
CA PHE A 178 9.57 -11.36 -12.54
C PHE A 178 8.90 -12.73 -12.41
N ARG A 179 9.15 -13.66 -13.35
CA ARG A 179 8.61 -15.04 -13.28
C ARG A 179 9.21 -15.87 -12.15
N ARG A 180 10.35 -15.44 -11.56
CA ARG A 180 10.95 -16.14 -10.43
C ARG A 180 10.08 -15.97 -9.17
N MET A 181 10.14 -16.97 -8.30
CA MET A 181 9.43 -16.95 -7.00
C MET A 181 10.10 -15.97 -6.02
N GLU A 182 11.40 -15.77 -6.14
CA GLU A 182 12.18 -14.86 -5.31
C GLU A 182 11.98 -13.42 -5.76
N LYS A 183 10.93 -12.80 -5.23
CA LYS A 183 10.63 -11.39 -5.42
C LYS A 183 9.87 -10.85 -4.23
N PHE A 184 10.17 -9.62 -3.85
CA PHE A 184 9.36 -8.86 -2.94
C PHE A 184 8.20 -8.22 -3.71
N VAL A 185 6.99 -8.37 -3.21
CA VAL A 185 5.80 -7.67 -3.72
C VAL A 185 5.22 -6.90 -2.55
N ALA A 186 5.28 -5.56 -2.61
CA ALA A 186 4.72 -4.72 -1.56
C ALA A 186 3.21 -4.97 -1.42
N PHE A 187 2.70 -4.93 -0.19
CA PHE A 187 1.27 -5.15 0.13
C PHE A 187 0.75 -6.56 -0.18
N ALA A 188 1.64 -7.55 -0.37
CA ALA A 188 1.25 -8.95 -0.53
C ALA A 188 0.60 -9.48 0.76
N GLY A 189 -0.59 -10.07 0.64
CA GLY A 189 -1.28 -10.75 1.75
C GLY A 189 -2.40 -9.97 2.45
N ARG A 190 -2.71 -8.73 2.03
CA ARG A 190 -3.83 -7.95 2.57
C ARG A 190 -5.00 -7.79 1.58
N GLY A 191 -5.33 -8.86 0.85
CA GLY A 191 -6.44 -8.89 -0.10
C GLY A 191 -6.34 -7.80 -1.19
N LEU A 192 -7.27 -7.83 -2.14
CA LEU A 192 -7.38 -6.81 -3.18
C LEU A 192 -7.72 -5.40 -2.63
N THR A 193 -7.94 -5.27 -1.32
CA THR A 193 -8.55 -4.10 -0.67
C THR A 193 -7.58 -3.23 0.14
N SER A 194 -6.29 -3.54 0.22
CA SER A 194 -5.32 -2.67 0.90
C SER A 194 -4.28 -2.02 -0.03
N SER A 195 -4.40 -2.19 -1.35
CA SER A 195 -3.63 -1.41 -2.33
C SER A 195 -4.24 -0.01 -2.44
N TRP A 196 -4.12 0.79 -1.37
CA TRP A 196 -4.54 2.19 -1.43
C TRP A 196 -3.70 2.90 -2.50
N SER A 197 -4.43 3.33 -3.54
CA SER A 197 -4.05 4.02 -4.79
C SER A 197 -3.53 3.22 -6.00
N GLY A 198 -3.59 1.89 -6.04
CA GLY A 198 -3.18 1.13 -7.25
C GLY A 198 -1.68 1.28 -7.56
N ARG A 199 -0.88 1.49 -6.50
CA ARG A 199 0.58 1.43 -6.53
C ARG A 199 1.00 -0.02 -6.40
N ARG A 200 1.80 -0.48 -7.35
CA ARG A 200 2.43 -1.80 -7.35
C ARG A 200 3.93 -1.60 -7.32
N ILE A 201 4.57 -2.21 -6.33
CA ILE A 201 6.02 -2.17 -6.15
C ILE A 201 6.49 -3.59 -6.04
N VAL A 202 7.36 -3.96 -6.97
CA VAL A 202 7.97 -5.28 -7.01
C VAL A 202 9.46 -5.09 -7.04
N VAL A 203 10.16 -5.75 -6.13
CA VAL A 203 11.61 -5.76 -6.10
C VAL A 203 12.09 -7.17 -6.38
N THR A 204 12.90 -7.30 -7.40
CA THR A 204 13.60 -8.51 -7.79
C THR A 204 15.11 -8.25 -7.65
N PRO A 205 15.97 -9.28 -7.63
CA PRO A 205 17.42 -9.11 -7.44
C PRO A 205 18.07 -7.97 -8.26
N SER A 206 17.64 -7.73 -9.50
CA SER A 206 18.21 -6.72 -10.39
C SER A 206 17.29 -5.51 -10.60
N TRP A 207 16.01 -5.57 -10.24
CA TRP A 207 15.02 -4.55 -10.63
C TRP A 207 14.14 -4.07 -9.48
N ILE A 208 13.92 -2.76 -9.43
CA ILE A 208 12.83 -2.13 -8.68
C ILE A 208 11.79 -1.70 -9.72
N LEU A 209 10.60 -2.31 -9.66
CA LEU A 209 9.53 -2.11 -10.62
C LEU A 209 8.39 -1.36 -9.94
N PHE A 210 8.15 -0.14 -10.38
CA PHE A 210 7.08 0.71 -9.86
C PHE A 210 5.99 0.92 -10.92
N SER A 211 4.74 0.65 -10.56
CA SER A 211 3.58 0.90 -11.41
C SER A 211 2.51 1.62 -10.60
N HIS A 212 2.02 2.76 -11.08
CA HIS A 212 0.99 3.54 -10.41
C HIS A 212 0.14 4.31 -11.42
N ARG A 213 -1.17 4.08 -11.42
CA ARG A 213 -2.10 4.68 -12.40
C ARG A 213 -1.55 4.54 -13.82
N THR A 214 -1.08 5.64 -14.41
CA THR A 214 -0.59 5.70 -15.80
C THR A 214 0.93 5.73 -15.91
N THR A 215 1.66 5.49 -14.82
CA THR A 215 3.12 5.47 -14.79
C THR A 215 3.63 4.07 -14.57
N PHE A 216 4.56 3.63 -15.40
CA PHE A 216 5.34 2.42 -15.22
C PHE A 216 6.82 2.80 -15.30
N LEU A 217 7.55 2.58 -14.20
CA LEU A 217 8.93 3.00 -14.02
C LEU A 217 9.77 1.79 -13.57
N PRO A 218 10.58 1.22 -14.45
CA PRO A 218 11.62 0.27 -14.08
C PRO A 218 12.88 1.01 -13.62
N ILE A 219 13.52 0.52 -12.56
CA ILE A 219 14.83 0.98 -12.08
C ILE A 219 15.73 -0.23 -11.97
N CYS A 220 16.92 -0.17 -12.57
CA CYS A 220 17.91 -1.24 -12.48
C CYS A 220 18.77 -1.04 -11.22
N GLN A 221 18.76 -2.01 -10.31
CA GLN A 221 19.54 -1.97 -9.06
C GLN A 221 21.04 -2.10 -9.28
N LEU A 222 21.45 -2.63 -10.45
CA LEU A 222 22.84 -2.91 -10.80
C LEU A 222 23.56 -1.69 -11.41
N LEU A 223 22.85 -0.58 -11.61
CA LEU A 223 23.37 0.64 -12.23
C LEU A 223 23.41 1.80 -11.24
N GLY A 224 24.52 2.53 -11.26
CA GLY A 224 24.72 3.72 -10.42
C GLY A 224 24.91 3.39 -8.94
N HIS A 225 25.27 4.41 -8.16
CA HIS A 225 25.32 4.29 -6.71
C HIS A 225 23.94 4.61 -6.13
N LEU A 226 23.02 3.64 -6.19
CA LEU A 226 21.67 3.83 -5.64
C LEU A 226 21.69 3.83 -4.10
N GLY A 227 20.81 4.62 -3.51
CA GLY A 227 20.53 4.63 -2.08
C GLY A 227 19.02 4.66 -1.81
N ALA A 228 18.56 3.82 -0.90
CA ALA A 228 17.20 3.87 -0.40
C ALA A 228 17.19 4.63 0.94
N VAL A 229 16.41 5.71 1.03
CA VAL A 229 16.36 6.58 2.21
C VAL A 229 14.94 6.65 2.76
N VAL A 230 14.77 6.31 4.03
CA VAL A 230 13.52 6.53 4.76
C VAL A 230 13.51 7.98 5.23
N VAL A 231 12.60 8.78 4.67
CA VAL A 231 12.57 10.25 4.87
C VAL A 231 11.51 10.71 5.87
N GLY A 232 10.59 9.84 6.26
CA GLY A 232 9.56 10.17 7.23
C GLY A 232 8.62 9.01 7.50
N THR A 233 7.79 9.16 8.52
CA THR A 233 6.76 8.21 8.90
C THR A 233 5.42 8.92 8.99
N ARG A 234 4.33 8.21 8.68
CA ARG A 234 2.97 8.68 8.91
C ARG A 234 2.12 7.55 9.48
N CYS A 235 1.27 7.86 10.44
CA CYS A 235 0.31 6.90 10.97
C CYS A 235 -1.00 7.02 10.19
N ILE A 236 -1.49 5.90 9.63
CA ILE A 236 -2.81 5.82 9.03
C ILE A 236 -3.73 5.15 10.04
N ASN A 237 -4.65 5.90 10.64
CA ASN A 237 -5.70 5.35 11.49
C ASN A 237 -6.87 4.89 10.63
N ASN A 238 -7.27 3.62 10.80
CA ASN A 238 -8.54 3.12 10.29
C ASN A 238 -9.69 3.58 11.21
N GLN A 239 -9.97 4.88 11.26
CA GLN A 239 -11.27 5.32 11.75
C GLN A 239 -12.25 5.21 10.59
N ILE A 240 -13.06 4.15 10.62
CA ILE A 240 -14.32 4.11 9.89
C ILE A 240 -15.11 5.30 10.41
N ALA A 241 -15.44 6.24 9.51
CA ALA A 241 -16.37 7.31 9.77
C ALA A 241 -17.69 6.72 10.27
N SER A 242 -17.87 6.70 11.59
CA SER A 242 -19.21 6.70 12.17
C SER A 242 -19.66 8.15 12.07
N LEU A 243 -20.57 8.41 11.13
CA LEU A 243 -21.43 9.58 11.17
C LEU A 243 -22.32 9.42 12.41
N GLY A 244 -21.82 9.86 13.54
CA GLY A 244 -22.58 10.15 14.75
C GLY A 244 -22.35 11.62 15.04
N GLU A 245 -23.41 12.40 14.88
CA GLU A 245 -23.48 13.79 15.31
C GLU A 245 -23.07 13.85 16.79
N ASP A 246 -22.05 14.65 17.09
CA ASP A 246 -21.96 15.51 18.27
C ASP A 246 -20.66 16.32 18.15
N GLU A 247 -20.81 17.58 17.77
CA GLU A 247 -19.77 18.59 17.87
C GLU A 247 -19.57 18.90 19.35
N GLU A 248 -18.41 18.55 19.93
CA GLU A 248 -17.76 19.35 20.96
C GLU A 248 -16.32 18.85 21.25
N GLN A 249 -15.36 19.64 20.76
CA GLN A 249 -14.13 20.01 21.46
C GLN A 249 -13.43 18.96 22.34
N GLU A 250 -12.53 18.17 21.76
CA GLU A 250 -11.31 17.77 22.47
C GLU A 250 -10.19 17.43 21.47
N ARG A 251 -8.97 17.92 21.76
CA ARG A 251 -7.74 17.56 21.07
C ARG A 251 -7.44 16.08 21.36
N ALA A 252 -8.17 15.18 20.72
CA ALA A 252 -7.91 13.76 20.78
C ALA A 252 -6.66 13.46 19.94
N ASP A 253 -5.59 13.05 20.62
CA ASP A 253 -4.34 12.59 20.04
C ASP A 253 -4.62 11.53 18.95
N PRO A 254 -4.20 11.73 17.69
CA PRO A 254 -4.53 10.86 16.54
C PRO A 254 -3.81 9.49 16.60
N MET A 255 -3.55 8.96 17.78
CA MET A 255 -2.81 7.71 18.02
C MET A 255 -3.70 6.55 18.50
N LEU A 256 -5.00 6.78 18.71
CA LEU A 256 -5.90 5.81 19.39
C LEU A 256 -6.47 4.69 18.50
N GLY A 257 -6.13 4.63 17.22
CA GLY A 257 -6.51 3.53 16.33
C GLY A 257 -5.43 2.45 16.26
N SER A 258 -5.79 1.23 15.84
CA SER A 258 -4.85 0.25 15.25
C SER A 258 -4.31 0.82 13.93
N GLY A 259 -3.50 1.86 14.04
CA GLY A 259 -2.95 2.59 12.92
C GLY A 259 -1.77 1.82 12.33
N VAL A 260 -1.72 1.73 11.00
CA VAL A 260 -0.54 1.20 10.32
C VAL A 260 0.44 2.36 10.15
N VAL A 261 1.62 2.22 10.74
CA VAL A 261 2.73 3.16 10.51
C VAL A 261 3.26 2.90 9.10
N MET A 262 3.22 3.92 8.26
CA MET A 262 3.77 3.92 6.91
C MET A 262 5.07 4.70 6.92
N ALA A 263 6.13 4.12 6.37
CA ALA A 263 7.41 4.76 6.12
C ALA A 263 7.43 5.30 4.68
N THR A 264 7.77 6.58 4.50
CA THR A 264 8.02 7.16 3.18
C THR A 264 9.47 6.89 2.78
N ILE A 265 9.64 6.12 1.72
CA ILE A 265 10.93 5.69 1.18
C ILE A 265 11.21 6.47 -0.11
N ARG A 266 12.44 6.96 -0.27
CA ARG A 266 12.96 7.54 -1.51
C ARG A 266 14.10 6.69 -2.05
N ILE A 267 14.03 6.34 -3.32
CA ILE A 267 15.15 5.79 -4.08
C ILE A 267 15.82 6.97 -4.78
N ALA A 268 17.09 7.18 -4.47
CA ALA A 268 17.89 8.26 -5.03
C ALA A 268 19.16 7.71 -5.66
N ASP A 269 19.61 8.37 -6.72
CA ASP A 269 20.97 8.21 -7.21
C ASP A 269 21.90 9.06 -6.34
N MET A 270 22.87 8.44 -5.69
CA MET A 270 23.75 9.09 -4.72
C MET A 270 24.80 9.97 -5.38
N ASP A 271 25.12 9.74 -6.66
CA ASP A 271 26.11 10.51 -7.39
C ASP A 271 25.54 11.87 -7.83
N SER A 272 24.32 11.88 -8.38
CA SER A 272 23.63 13.11 -8.76
C SER A 272 22.79 13.75 -7.65
N GLY A 273 22.46 13.00 -6.59
CA GLY A 273 21.50 13.39 -5.56
C GLY A 273 20.05 13.44 -6.06
N ALA A 274 19.78 12.97 -7.29
CA ALA A 274 18.44 13.00 -7.87
C ALA A 274 17.54 11.93 -7.26
N CYS A 275 16.36 12.34 -6.77
CA CYS A 275 15.32 11.42 -6.32
C CYS A 275 14.62 10.78 -7.52
N MET A 276 14.79 9.48 -7.70
CA MET A 276 14.20 8.72 -8.81
C MET A 276 12.77 8.28 -8.52
N LEU A 277 12.50 7.88 -7.28
CA LEU A 277 11.19 7.34 -6.88
C LEU A 277 10.92 7.65 -5.40
N SER A 278 9.68 8.03 -5.09
CA SER A 278 9.21 8.21 -3.71
C SER A 278 7.88 7.48 -3.52
N PHE A 279 7.79 6.66 -2.48
CA PHE A 279 6.57 5.91 -2.16
C PHE A 279 6.45 5.63 -0.66
N ASP A 280 5.30 5.12 -0.24
CA ASP A 280 5.03 4.78 1.15
C ASP A 280 4.92 3.26 1.27
N LEU A 281 5.57 2.69 2.27
CA LEU A 281 5.56 1.25 2.58
C LEU A 281 5.21 1.06 4.07
N PRO A 282 4.41 0.05 4.44
CA PRO A 282 4.20 -0.26 5.85
C PRO A 282 5.53 -0.52 6.56
N ALA A 283 5.72 0.06 7.75
CA ALA A 283 6.93 -0.15 8.53
C ALA A 283 7.19 -1.64 8.83
N SER A 284 6.14 -2.46 8.90
CA SER A 284 6.25 -3.91 9.08
C SER A 284 6.86 -4.66 7.88
N GLU A 285 6.85 -4.08 6.69
CA GLU A 285 7.39 -4.70 5.47
C GLU A 285 8.82 -4.22 5.17
N LEU A 286 9.34 -3.25 5.92
CA LEU A 286 10.59 -2.56 5.61
C LEU A 286 11.81 -3.47 5.67
N GLU A 287 11.87 -4.35 6.66
CA GLU A 287 12.94 -5.33 6.83
C GLU A 287 12.92 -6.36 5.72
N ASN A 288 11.73 -6.81 5.31
CA ASN A 288 11.60 -7.71 4.16
C ASN A 288 12.03 -6.99 2.87
N PHE A 289 11.57 -5.76 2.65
CA PHE A 289 11.98 -4.92 1.52
C PHE A 289 13.50 -4.74 1.46
N ARG A 290 14.15 -4.50 2.61
CA ARG A 290 15.62 -4.37 2.72
C ARG A 290 16.36 -5.61 2.23
N LEU A 291 15.83 -6.82 2.44
CA LEU A 291 16.48 -8.07 2.01
C LEU A 291 16.61 -8.20 0.48
N TYR A 292 15.72 -7.54 -0.27
CA TYR A 292 15.69 -7.60 -1.74
C TYR A 292 16.39 -6.42 -2.42
N LEU A 293 16.90 -5.46 -1.65
CA LEU A 293 17.65 -4.32 -2.18
C LEU A 293 19.14 -4.66 -2.32
N CYS A 294 19.74 -4.31 -3.44
CA CYS A 294 21.20 -4.31 -3.60
C CYS A 294 21.87 -3.07 -3.00
N CYS A 295 21.10 -2.01 -2.78
CA CYS A 295 21.57 -0.75 -2.19
C CYS A 295 21.27 -0.68 -0.68
N PRO A 296 22.03 0.12 0.08
CA PRO A 296 21.74 0.32 1.49
C PRO A 296 20.40 1.05 1.69
N LEU A 297 19.62 0.55 2.64
CA LEU A 297 18.46 1.25 3.20
C LEU A 297 18.87 2.02 4.46
N VAL A 298 18.83 3.35 4.39
CA VAL A 298 19.28 4.28 5.44
C VAL A 298 18.12 5.14 5.92
N TYR A 299 18.16 5.60 7.17
CA TYR A 299 17.18 6.54 7.73
C TYR A 299 17.74 7.95 7.70
N ALA A 300 16.94 8.92 7.24
CA ALA A 300 17.31 10.32 7.32
C ALA A 300 17.41 10.78 8.79
N GLN A 301 18.22 11.81 9.05
CA GLN A 301 18.38 12.34 10.41
C GLN A 301 17.03 12.79 10.98
N GLY A 302 16.75 12.38 12.22
CA GLY A 302 15.47 12.67 12.90
C GLY A 302 14.32 11.75 12.49
N VAL A 303 14.54 10.80 11.57
CA VAL A 303 13.54 9.78 11.21
C VAL A 303 13.77 8.54 12.05
N SER A 304 13.11 8.46 13.20
CA SER A 304 12.89 7.19 13.89
C SER A 304 11.58 6.59 13.44
N LEU A 305 11.55 5.28 13.20
CA LEU A 305 10.29 4.53 13.28
C LEU A 305 9.83 4.64 14.73
N GLU A 306 9.02 5.64 15.05
CA GLU A 306 8.43 5.70 16.38
C GLU A 306 7.64 4.41 16.60
N PRO A 307 7.98 3.60 17.62
CA PRO A 307 7.24 2.39 17.90
C PRO A 307 5.78 2.78 18.12
N SER A 308 4.86 2.07 17.46
CA SER A 308 3.42 2.28 17.70
C SER A 308 3.14 2.27 19.22
N ILE A 309 2.11 2.99 19.68
CA ILE A 309 1.75 2.98 21.11
C ILE A 309 1.60 1.54 21.63
N ILE A 310 1.07 0.63 20.81
CA ILE A 310 1.00 -0.79 21.12
C ILE A 310 2.39 -1.39 21.33
N GLN A 311 3.37 -1.08 20.47
CA GLN A 311 4.75 -1.55 20.61
C GLN A 311 5.42 -0.99 21.88
N ARG A 312 5.27 0.31 22.16
CA ARG A 312 5.75 0.93 23.41
C ARG A 312 5.11 0.29 24.64
N PHE A 313 3.81 0.02 24.56
CA PHE A 313 3.10 -0.72 25.60
C PHE A 313 3.62 -2.15 25.73
N LEU A 314 3.87 -2.87 24.64
CA LEU A 314 4.40 -4.23 24.69
C LEU A 314 5.79 -4.28 25.33
N GLU A 315 6.63 -3.27 25.10
CA GLU A 315 7.93 -3.12 25.77
C GLU A 315 7.75 -2.87 27.28
N ALA A 316 6.88 -1.94 27.67
CA ALA A 316 6.57 -1.70 29.08
C ALA A 316 5.91 -2.92 29.76
N PHE A 317 5.02 -3.59 29.05
CA PHE A 317 4.35 -4.82 29.48
C PHE A 317 5.36 -5.94 29.72
N SER A 318 6.29 -6.15 28.77
CA SER A 318 7.34 -7.15 28.87
C SER A 318 8.26 -6.89 30.06
N ALA A 319 8.67 -5.63 30.29
CA ALA A 319 9.47 -5.26 31.44
C ALA A 319 8.79 -5.64 32.77
N VAL A 320 7.49 -5.36 32.90
CA VAL A 320 6.71 -5.71 34.11
C VAL A 320 6.53 -7.23 34.25
N VAL A 321 6.34 -7.96 33.15
CA VAL A 321 6.19 -9.43 33.18
C VAL A 321 7.49 -10.11 33.58
N GLN A 322 8.64 -9.59 33.15
CA GLN A 322 9.95 -10.13 33.51
C GLN A 322 10.29 -9.93 35.00
N GLU A 323 9.73 -8.90 35.63
CA GLU A 323 9.82 -8.70 37.09
C GLU A 323 8.97 -9.68 37.89
N ASN A 324 7.95 -10.29 37.28
CA ASN A 324 7.07 -11.22 37.99
C ASN A 324 7.78 -12.56 38.21
N GLU A 325 7.65 -13.12 39.42
CA GLU A 325 8.31 -14.38 39.79
C GLU A 325 7.83 -15.53 38.90
N PRO A 326 8.73 -16.18 38.12
CA PRO A 326 8.35 -17.16 37.13
C PRO A 326 7.85 -18.46 37.77
N ILE A 327 6.93 -19.14 37.09
CA ILE A 327 6.42 -20.44 37.53
C ILE A 327 7.27 -21.55 36.90
N GLU A 328 7.79 -22.42 37.75
CA GLU A 328 8.39 -23.67 37.31
C GLU A 328 7.30 -24.64 36.84
N ILE A 329 7.46 -25.13 35.60
CA ILE A 329 6.60 -26.15 35.05
C ILE A 329 7.28 -27.53 35.15
N PRO A 330 6.50 -28.59 35.47
CA PRO A 330 7.03 -29.95 35.48
C PRO A 330 7.66 -30.32 34.13
N PRO A 331 8.75 -31.10 34.13
CA PRO A 331 9.42 -31.52 32.91
C PRO A 331 8.54 -32.40 32.00
N SER A 332 7.50 -33.03 32.57
CA SER A 332 6.48 -33.80 31.84
C SER A 332 5.43 -32.94 31.12
N MET A 333 5.40 -31.63 31.35
CA MET A 333 4.42 -30.73 30.75
C MET A 333 4.95 -30.17 29.43
N GLU A 334 4.46 -30.71 28.31
CA GLU A 334 4.76 -30.19 26.99
C GLU A 334 4.02 -28.86 26.73
N LEU A 335 4.78 -27.85 26.30
CA LEU A 335 4.26 -26.54 25.92
C LEU A 335 3.92 -26.54 24.43
N GLU A 336 2.62 -26.43 24.13
CA GLU A 336 2.11 -26.29 22.77
C GLU A 336 2.46 -24.90 22.18
N ARG A 337 2.32 -24.77 20.85
CA ARG A 337 2.43 -23.46 20.18
C ARG A 337 1.33 -22.52 20.66
N CYS A 338 1.67 -21.24 20.76
CA CYS A 338 0.74 -20.18 21.16
C CYS A 338 -0.48 -20.16 20.23
N ILE A 339 -1.69 -20.18 20.80
CA ILE A 339 -2.93 -20.16 20.01
C ILE A 339 -3.18 -18.83 19.29
N GLY A 340 -2.50 -17.76 19.70
CA GLY A 340 -2.62 -16.44 19.09
C GLY A 340 -1.79 -16.28 17.81
N CYS A 341 -0.49 -16.60 17.85
CA CYS A 341 0.40 -16.42 16.70
C CYS A 341 0.73 -17.71 15.95
N LEU A 342 0.44 -18.89 16.51
CA LEU A 342 0.75 -20.22 15.97
C LEU A 342 2.24 -20.45 15.62
N SER A 343 3.12 -19.52 16.00
CA SER A 343 4.54 -19.50 15.64
C SER A 343 5.42 -19.75 16.88
N ASN A 344 5.27 -18.92 17.91
CA ASN A 344 6.03 -19.04 19.16
C ASN A 344 5.45 -20.13 20.07
N GLN A 345 6.28 -20.73 20.91
CA GLN A 345 5.81 -21.59 22.01
C GLN A 345 5.05 -20.77 23.06
N THR A 346 4.12 -21.44 23.75
CA THR A 346 3.47 -20.90 24.95
C THR A 346 4.54 -20.53 25.98
N SER A 347 4.48 -19.31 26.51
CA SER A 347 5.54 -18.78 27.39
C SER A 347 5.03 -18.16 28.68
N VAL A 348 3.71 -17.92 28.81
CA VAL A 348 3.14 -17.26 29.98
C VAL A 348 1.87 -17.96 30.47
N ALA A 349 1.62 -17.84 31.77
CA ALA A 349 0.35 -18.18 32.41
C ALA A 349 -0.28 -16.93 33.04
N ILE A 350 -1.61 -16.86 33.05
CA ILE A 350 -2.33 -15.82 33.78
C ILE A 350 -2.76 -16.42 35.11
N ARG A 351 -2.18 -15.95 36.22
CA ARG A 351 -2.53 -16.35 37.59
C ARG A 351 -2.50 -15.13 38.49
N ARG A 352 -3.44 -15.06 39.43
CA ARG A 352 -3.50 -13.97 40.38
C ARG A 352 -2.24 -13.94 41.24
N SER A 353 -1.45 -12.89 41.09
CA SER A 353 -0.24 -12.60 41.87
C SER A 353 -0.24 -11.16 42.40
N CYS A 354 -1.07 -10.29 41.84
CA CYS A 354 -1.20 -8.93 42.33
C CYS A 354 -1.98 -8.84 43.67
N ALA A 355 -1.66 -7.81 44.45
CA ALA A 355 -2.41 -7.44 45.66
C ALA A 355 -3.76 -6.76 45.38
N GLY A 356 -4.14 -6.58 44.10
CA GLY A 356 -5.36 -5.88 43.70
C GLY A 356 -6.60 -6.78 43.59
N GLU A 357 -7.69 -6.17 43.10
CA GLU A 357 -9.00 -6.81 42.87
C GLU A 357 -9.06 -7.63 41.57
N CYS A 358 -8.01 -8.39 41.25
CA CYS A 358 -8.03 -9.28 40.09
C CYS A 358 -8.71 -10.62 40.43
N GLY A 359 -9.33 -11.23 39.41
CA GLY A 359 -9.99 -12.53 39.53
C GLY A 359 -9.00 -13.70 39.52
N SER A 360 -9.43 -14.86 40.01
CA SER A 360 -8.61 -16.08 40.04
C SER A 360 -8.72 -16.87 38.72
N CYS A 361 -7.83 -16.60 37.77
CA CYS A 361 -7.73 -17.37 36.52
C CYS A 361 -7.10 -18.76 36.78
N ARG A 362 -7.73 -19.82 36.23
CA ARG A 362 -7.25 -21.23 36.29
C ARG A 362 -7.12 -21.87 34.90
N CYS A 363 -7.00 -21.06 33.85
CA CYS A 363 -6.84 -21.57 32.49
C CYS A 363 -5.50 -22.28 32.30
N ARG A 364 -5.48 -23.28 31.40
CA ARG A 364 -4.25 -23.87 30.90
C ARG A 364 -3.42 -22.78 30.19
N PRO A 365 -2.09 -22.73 30.38
CA PRO A 365 -1.23 -21.85 29.59
C PRO A 365 -1.29 -22.25 28.11
N MET A 366 -1.65 -21.32 27.23
CA MET A 366 -1.80 -21.55 25.78
C MET A 366 -1.31 -20.37 24.93
N TRP A 367 -0.74 -19.34 25.56
CA TRP A 367 -0.37 -18.08 24.91
C TRP A 367 1.10 -17.77 25.14
N CYS A 368 1.71 -17.09 24.16
CA CYS A 368 2.99 -16.42 24.35
C CYS A 368 2.78 -15.00 24.89
N GLU A 369 3.80 -14.48 25.55
CA GLU A 369 3.82 -13.16 26.18
C GLU A 369 3.31 -12.05 25.25
N MET A 370 3.86 -11.99 24.04
CA MET A 370 3.52 -10.96 23.05
C MET A 370 2.05 -11.00 22.62
N CYS A 371 1.46 -12.20 22.53
CA CYS A 371 0.04 -12.31 22.17
C CYS A 371 -0.88 -11.91 23.33
N VAL A 372 -0.50 -12.21 24.58
CA VAL A 372 -1.23 -11.72 25.76
C VAL A 372 -1.13 -10.20 25.85
N GLY A 373 0.06 -9.63 25.66
CA GLY A 373 0.24 -8.17 25.64
C GLY A 373 -0.59 -7.49 24.54
N ARG A 374 -0.64 -8.06 23.33
CA ARG A 374 -1.47 -7.52 22.24
C ARG A 374 -2.96 -7.61 22.55
N TRP A 375 -3.40 -8.71 23.16
CA TRP A 375 -4.76 -8.85 23.66
C TRP A 375 -5.09 -7.76 24.69
N PHE A 376 -4.18 -7.54 25.64
CA PHE A 376 -4.31 -6.53 26.68
C PHE A 376 -4.48 -5.13 26.09
N ALA A 377 -3.56 -4.72 25.22
CA ALA A 377 -3.63 -3.45 24.51
C ALA A 377 -4.94 -3.30 23.71
N SER A 378 -5.36 -4.35 23.01
CA SER A 378 -6.60 -4.34 22.22
C SER A 378 -7.84 -4.09 23.09
N ARG A 379 -7.92 -4.67 24.29
CA ARG A 379 -9.06 -4.45 25.19
C ARG A 379 -9.11 -3.02 25.70
N LEU A 380 -7.98 -2.47 26.11
CA LEU A 380 -7.88 -1.10 26.61
C LEU A 380 -8.22 -0.06 25.54
N ALA A 381 -7.75 -0.29 24.32
CA ALA A 381 -8.09 0.55 23.18
C ALA A 381 -9.60 0.52 22.89
N GLN A 382 -10.25 -0.65 22.97
CA GLN A 382 -11.70 -0.78 22.80
C GLN A 382 -12.50 -0.08 23.90
N SER A 383 -11.98 -0.04 25.13
CA SER A 383 -12.61 0.64 26.25
C SER A 383 -12.18 2.11 26.39
N HIS A 384 -11.49 2.67 25.39
CA HIS A 384 -11.04 4.07 25.36
C HIS A 384 -10.25 4.51 26.61
N VAL A 385 -9.46 3.61 27.19
CA VAL A 385 -8.61 3.93 28.35
C VAL A 385 -7.41 4.78 27.91
N PRO A 386 -7.08 5.88 28.61
CA PRO A 386 -5.93 6.72 28.26
C PRO A 386 -4.60 5.94 28.34
N THR A 387 -3.71 6.19 27.40
CA THR A 387 -2.46 5.41 27.20
C THR A 387 -1.50 5.46 28.38
N SER A 388 -1.54 6.54 29.16
CA SER A 388 -0.80 6.70 30.43
C SER A 388 -1.18 5.67 31.49
N GLU A 389 -2.39 5.11 31.42
CA GLU A 389 -2.95 4.21 32.44
C GLU A 389 -2.92 2.73 32.01
N TRP A 390 -2.44 2.42 30.81
CA TRP A 390 -2.55 1.07 30.25
C TRP A 390 -1.88 0.00 31.12
N VAL A 391 -0.69 0.26 31.65
CA VAL A 391 0.02 -0.69 32.51
C VAL A 391 -0.70 -0.91 33.85
N ALA A 392 -1.38 0.12 34.37
CA ALA A 392 -2.10 0.06 35.65
C ALA A 392 -3.51 -0.56 35.52
N SER A 393 -3.99 -0.74 34.29
CA SER A 393 -5.35 -1.18 34.00
C SER A 393 -5.56 -2.69 34.15
N ARG A 394 -6.81 -3.12 34.01
CA ARG A 394 -7.23 -4.53 34.08
C ARG A 394 -8.04 -4.90 32.85
N VAL A 395 -7.86 -6.11 32.36
CA VAL A 395 -8.56 -6.62 31.18
C VAL A 395 -9.07 -8.05 31.42
N PRO A 396 -10.11 -8.51 30.71
CA PRO A 396 -10.58 -9.88 30.83
C PRO A 396 -9.62 -10.87 30.16
N CYS A 397 -9.38 -12.01 30.82
CA CYS A 397 -8.65 -13.15 30.26
C CYS A 397 -9.25 -13.57 28.90
N PRO A 398 -8.44 -13.79 27.86
CA PRO A 398 -8.95 -14.19 26.54
C PRO A 398 -9.70 -15.53 26.54
N THR A 399 -9.48 -16.37 27.57
CA THR A 399 -10.08 -17.70 27.68
C THR A 399 -11.26 -17.74 28.67
N CYS A 400 -11.05 -17.39 29.94
CA CYS A 400 -12.10 -17.47 30.96
C CYS A 400 -12.76 -16.13 31.32
N ARG A 401 -12.31 -15.02 30.73
CA ARG A 401 -12.78 -13.64 31.00
C ARG A 401 -12.56 -13.13 32.43
N SER A 402 -11.93 -13.91 33.33
CA SER A 402 -11.47 -13.42 34.63
C SER A 402 -10.59 -12.18 34.44
N LEU A 403 -10.88 -11.11 35.18
CA LEU A 403 -10.08 -9.88 35.13
C LEU A 403 -8.67 -10.14 35.65
N PHE A 404 -7.68 -9.62 34.95
CA PHE A 404 -6.28 -9.71 35.32
C PHE A 404 -5.54 -8.41 34.97
N CYS A 405 -4.44 -8.12 35.66
CA CYS A 405 -3.52 -7.02 35.37
C CYS A 405 -2.17 -7.55 34.88
N VAL A 406 -1.26 -6.66 34.47
CA VAL A 406 0.07 -7.07 33.96
C VAL A 406 0.86 -7.89 34.99
N ARG A 407 0.70 -7.63 36.29
CA ARG A 407 1.33 -8.39 37.39
C ARG A 407 0.81 -9.82 37.55
N ASP A 408 -0.34 -10.15 36.95
CA ASP A 408 -0.90 -11.50 36.98
C ASP A 408 -0.42 -12.36 35.79
N VAL A 409 0.40 -11.79 34.89
CA VAL A 409 0.98 -12.50 33.75
C VAL A 409 2.37 -12.96 34.15
N ILE A 410 2.55 -14.28 34.21
CA ILE A 410 3.74 -14.90 34.79
C ILE A 410 4.43 -15.77 33.75
N SER A 411 5.74 -15.58 33.60
CA SER A 411 6.58 -16.35 32.70
C SER A 411 6.74 -17.81 33.15
N LEU A 412 6.76 -18.72 32.20
CA LEU A 412 6.98 -20.15 32.43
C LEU A 412 8.47 -20.47 32.32
N LYS A 413 9.06 -21.08 33.35
CA LYS A 413 10.42 -21.62 33.32
C LYS A 413 10.38 -23.14 33.41
N ARG A 414 11.18 -23.83 32.60
CA ARG A 414 11.41 -25.27 32.79
C ARG A 414 12.32 -25.47 33.99
N ALA A 415 11.94 -26.36 34.91
CA ALA A 415 12.83 -26.81 35.96
C ALA A 415 14.07 -27.44 35.31
N GLN A 416 15.26 -26.94 35.66
CA GLN A 416 16.53 -27.56 35.31
C GLN A 416 16.79 -28.67 36.33
N TYR A 417 17.03 -29.89 35.87
CA TYR A 417 17.54 -30.97 36.72
C TYR A 417 19.02 -30.76 37.04
#